data_AF-K1XU14-F1
#
_entry.id   AF-K1XU14-F1
#
_cell.length_a   1.000
_cell.length_b   1.000
_cell.length_c   1.000
_cell.angle_alpha   90.00
_cell.angle_beta   90.00
_cell.angle_gamma   90.00
#
_symmetry.space_group_name_H-M   'P 1'
#
loop_
_entity.id
_entity.type
_entity.pdbx_description
1 polymer ?
#
loop_
_entity_poly.entity_id
_entity_poly.type
_entity_poly.pdbx_seq_one_letter_code
_entity_poly.pdbx_strand_id
1 'polypeptide(L)'
;MVIAVKKLFKHGGSYAVDVPMEFIKSAHTKEVFVESSSDSIHITPKSEQDNLESEPMFQKFIQSLAIDAMKHPAKLKDVKDVWDKEWNELLKGVSVKHE
;
A
#
# COMPACT_ATOMS: atom_id res chain seq x y z
N MET A 1 3.78 14.95 4.68
CA MET A 1 3.47 16.39 4.67
C MET A 1 2.35 16.63 5.66
N VAL A 2 2.52 17.54 6.62
CA VAL A 2 1.47 17.87 7.60
C VAL A 2 0.76 19.14 7.14
N ILE A 3 -0.53 19.03 6.84
CA ILE A 3 -1.34 20.16 6.38
C ILE A 3 -2.26 20.57 7.54
N ALA A 4 -2.04 21.75 8.09
CA ALA A 4 -2.98 22.35 9.04
C ALA A 4 -4.19 22.88 8.27
N VAL A 5 -5.19 22.03 8.06
CA VAL A 5 -6.42 22.41 7.34
C VAL A 5 -7.23 23.37 8.20
N LYS A 6 -7.42 24.60 7.72
CA LYS A 6 -8.08 25.68 8.47
C LYS A 6 -9.61 25.73 8.34
N LYS A 7 -10.23 25.05 7.37
CA LYS A 7 -11.67 25.21 7.12
C LYS A 7 -12.33 24.00 6.44
N LEU A 8 -13.34 23.46 7.11
CA LEU A 8 -14.32 22.53 6.54
C LEU A 8 -15.42 23.34 5.85
N PHE A 9 -15.87 22.90 4.68
CA PHE A 9 -17.02 23.47 3.99
C PHE A 9 -17.94 22.38 3.45
N LYS A 10 -19.15 22.75 3.00
CA LYS A 10 -20.08 21.78 2.40
C LYS A 10 -19.93 21.75 0.88
N HIS A 11 -19.87 20.56 0.31
CA HIS A 11 -19.86 20.32 -1.13
C HIS A 11 -20.69 19.07 -1.45
N GLY A 12 -21.68 19.19 -2.35
CA GLY A 12 -22.50 18.04 -2.78
C GLY A 12 -23.20 17.29 -1.64
N GLY A 13 -23.56 17.97 -0.56
CA GLY A 13 -24.20 17.37 0.63
C GLY A 13 -23.25 16.82 1.69
N SER A 14 -21.95 16.76 1.41
CA SER A 14 -20.92 16.25 2.33
C SER A 14 -19.98 17.36 2.81
N TYR A 15 -19.22 17.10 3.88
CA TYR A 15 -18.12 17.96 4.28
C TYR A 15 -16.91 17.75 3.36
N ALA A 16 -16.23 18.84 3.03
CA ALA A 16 -15.07 18.87 2.16
C ALA A 16 -13.97 19.77 2.78
N VAL A 17 -12.74 19.48 2.38
CA VAL A 17 -11.54 20.22 2.76
C VAL A 17 -10.71 20.52 1.51
N ASP A 18 -10.09 21.69 1.49
CA ASP A 18 -9.12 22.01 0.46
C ASP A 18 -7.79 21.31 0.76
N VAL A 19 -7.28 20.57 -0.22
CA VAL A 19 -5.97 19.94 -0.16
C VAL A 19 -4.99 20.65 -1.09
N PRO A 20 -3.70 20.77 -0.74
CA PRO A 20 -2.69 21.36 -1.60
C PRO A 20 -2.62 20.67 -2.95
N MET A 21 -2.47 21.46 -4.01
CA MET A 21 -2.40 20.94 -5.38
C MET A 21 -1.19 20.01 -5.60
N GLU A 22 -0.11 20.20 -4.84
CA GLU A 22 1.05 19.32 -4.83
C GLU A 22 0.70 17.90 -4.37
N PHE A 23 -0.18 17.75 -3.38
CA PHE A 23 -0.65 16.45 -2.92
C PHE A 23 -1.33 15.69 -4.06
N ILE A 24 -2.26 16.34 -4.76
CA ILE A 24 -2.97 15.73 -5.90
C ILE A 24 -2.01 15.36 -7.04
N LYS A 25 -1.03 16.22 -7.35
CA LYS A 25 -0.01 15.94 -8.37
C LYS A 25 0.86 14.73 -8.00
N SER A 26 1.15 14.55 -6.72
CA SER A 26 1.95 13.42 -6.23
C SER A 26 1.16 12.13 -6.05
N ALA A 27 -0.15 12.20 -5.85
CA ALA A 27 -0.99 11.07 -5.47
C ALA A 27 -1.21 10.06 -6.61
N HIS A 28 -1.23 10.48 -7.88
CA HIS A 28 -1.52 9.64 -9.07
C HIS A 28 -2.87 8.88 -9.02
N THR A 29 -3.65 9.01 -7.95
CA THR A 29 -4.96 8.40 -7.72
C THR A 29 -5.97 9.45 -7.22
N LYS A 30 -7.25 9.13 -7.36
CA LYS A 30 -8.37 9.91 -6.81
C LYS A 30 -8.93 9.32 -5.52
N GLU A 31 -8.51 8.11 -5.16
CA GLU A 31 -8.92 7.44 -3.93
C GLU A 31 -7.88 7.62 -2.83
N VAL A 32 -8.34 7.77 -1.60
CA VAL A 32 -7.49 7.98 -0.42
C VAL A 32 -8.00 7.13 0.74
N PHE A 33 -7.09 6.75 1.63
CA PHE A 33 -7.43 6.32 2.98
C PHE A 33 -7.49 7.53 3.90
N VAL A 34 -8.44 7.51 4.83
CA VAL A 34 -8.64 8.54 5.84
C VAL A 34 -8.62 7.88 7.21
N GLU A 35 -7.60 8.20 8.00
CA GLU A 35 -7.45 7.73 9.37
C GLU A 35 -7.62 8.90 10.32
N SER A 36 -8.57 8.79 11.24
CA SER A 36 -8.82 9.80 12.27
C SER A 36 -8.17 9.40 13.58
N SER A 37 -7.34 10.27 14.14
CA SER A 37 -6.97 10.25 15.55
C SER A 37 -7.82 11.26 16.33
N SER A 38 -7.61 11.39 17.64
CA SER A 38 -8.31 12.41 18.44
C SER A 38 -7.98 13.85 18.00
N ASP A 39 -6.78 14.06 17.46
CA ASP A 39 -6.20 15.39 17.27
C ASP A 39 -5.88 15.69 15.79
N SER A 40 -5.94 14.68 14.91
CA SER A 40 -5.54 14.79 13.52
C SER A 40 -6.33 13.87 12.59
N ILE A 41 -6.37 14.25 11.31
CA ILE A 41 -6.81 13.38 10.22
C ILE A 41 -5.61 13.14 9.31
N HIS A 42 -5.27 11.88 9.10
CA HIS A 42 -4.25 11.44 8.18
C HIS A 42 -4.90 11.00 6.88
N ILE A 43 -4.46 11.59 5.77
CA ILE A 43 -4.97 11.30 4.42
C ILE A 43 -3.81 10.76 3.59
N THR A 44 -3.94 9.53 3.11
CA THR A 44 -2.91 8.85 2.34
C THR A 44 -3.48 8.42 0.99
N PRO A 45 -2.83 8.73 -0.16
CA PRO A 45 -3.24 8.21 -1.46
C PRO A 45 -3.25 6.68 -1.48
N LYS A 46 -4.30 6.08 -2.05
CA LYS A 46 -4.28 4.64 -2.31
C LYS A 46 -3.22 4.28 -3.36
N SER A 47 -2.43 3.25 -3.07
CA SER A 47 -1.56 2.61 -4.04
C SER A 47 -2.28 1.47 -4.77
N GLU A 48 -1.72 1.02 -5.90
CA GLU A 48 -2.24 -0.17 -6.61
C GLU A 48 -2.13 -1.43 -5.74
N GLN A 49 -1.14 -1.49 -4.87
CA GLN A 49 -0.88 -2.62 -3.96
C GLN A 49 -1.95 -2.74 -2.87
N ASP A 50 -2.63 -1.64 -2.52
CA ASP A 50 -3.71 -1.65 -1.53
C ASP A 50 -4.97 -2.36 -2.03
N ASN A 51 -5.06 -2.60 -3.35
CA ASN A 51 -6.15 -3.37 -3.97
C ASN A 51 -5.71 -4.79 -4.37
N LEU A 52 -4.52 -5.25 -3.96
CA LEU A 52 -3.98 -6.54 -4.37
C LEU A 52 -4.93 -7.71 -4.03
N GLU A 53 -5.64 -7.63 -2.90
CA GLU A 53 -6.61 -8.66 -2.50
C GLU A 53 -7.85 -8.73 -3.40
N SER A 54 -8.15 -7.65 -4.11
CA SER A 54 -9.27 -7.58 -5.06
C SER A 54 -8.93 -8.15 -6.43
N GLU A 55 -7.65 -8.47 -6.69
CA GLU A 55 -7.21 -9.06 -7.94
C GLU A 55 -7.82 -10.48 -8.12
N PRO A 56 -8.41 -10.81 -9.28
CA PRO A 56 -9.06 -12.10 -9.51
C PRO A 56 -8.15 -13.33 -9.28
N MET A 57 -6.83 -13.13 -9.40
CA MET A 57 -5.82 -14.17 -9.24
C MET A 57 -5.19 -14.21 -7.84
N PHE A 58 -5.50 -13.25 -6.97
CA PHE A 58 -4.89 -13.15 -5.65
C PHE A 58 -5.09 -14.42 -4.81
N GLN A 59 -6.33 -14.92 -4.72
CA GLN A 59 -6.60 -16.14 -3.96
C GLN A 59 -5.85 -17.36 -4.50
N LYS A 60 -5.73 -17.49 -5.83
CA LYS A 60 -4.97 -18.59 -6.46
C LYS A 60 -3.47 -18.47 -6.19
N PHE A 61 -2.95 -17.24 -6.21
CA PHE A 61 -1.56 -16.96 -5.87
C PHE A 61 -1.26 -17.36 -4.42
N ILE A 62 -2.06 -16.89 -3.45
CA ILE A 62 -1.90 -17.22 -2.03
C ILE A 62 -2.06 -18.73 -1.78
N GLN A 63 -3.03 -19.39 -2.40
CA GLN A 63 -3.18 -20.84 -2.29
C GLN A 63 -1.97 -21.60 -2.83
N SER A 64 -1.43 -21.16 -3.98
CA SER A 64 -0.24 -21.78 -4.57
C SER A 64 0.98 -21.58 -3.69
N LEU A 65 1.14 -20.39 -3.12
CA LEU A 65 2.20 -20.08 -2.16
C LEU A 65 2.08 -20.96 -0.90
N ALA A 66 0.88 -21.09 -0.34
CA ALA A 66 0.64 -21.93 0.84
C ALA A 66 0.93 -23.42 0.57
N ILE A 67 0.53 -23.94 -0.60
CA ILE A 67 0.81 -25.32 -0.99
C ILE A 67 2.31 -25.55 -1.19
N ASP A 68 3.02 -24.63 -1.86
CA ASP A 68 4.47 -24.72 -2.04
C ASP A 68 5.20 -24.66 -0.69
N ALA A 69 4.77 -23.76 0.20
CA ALA A 69 5.30 -23.63 1.54
C ALA A 69 5.08 -24.88 2.42
N MET A 70 3.94 -25.55 2.32
CA MET A 70 3.70 -26.82 3.03
C MET A 70 4.58 -27.95 2.50
N LYS A 71 4.86 -27.98 1.19
CA LYS A 71 5.72 -28.99 0.55
C LYS A 71 7.20 -28.72 0.77
N HIS A 72 7.57 -27.44 0.86
CA HIS A 72 8.94 -26.97 1.03
C HIS A 72 9.00 -25.96 2.19
N PRO A 73 8.81 -26.41 3.45
CA PRO A 73 8.77 -25.52 4.62
C PRO A 73 10.08 -24.78 4.85
N ALA A 74 11.19 -25.28 4.30
CA ALA A 74 12.45 -24.55 4.27
C ALA A 74 12.33 -23.19 3.53
N LYS A 75 11.41 -23.04 2.58
CA LYS A 75 11.17 -21.79 1.84
C LYS A 75 10.41 -20.72 2.63
N LEU A 76 9.88 -21.05 3.81
CA LEU A 76 9.31 -20.06 4.73
C LEU A 76 10.36 -19.48 5.69
N LYS A 77 11.62 -19.95 5.60
CA LYS A 77 12.73 -19.38 6.38
C LYS A 77 13.10 -18.00 5.87
N ASP A 78 14.00 -17.35 6.59
CA ASP A 78 14.47 -16.00 6.30
C ASP A 78 14.79 -15.85 4.81
N VAL A 79 14.38 -14.73 4.22
CA VAL A 79 14.45 -14.49 2.77
C VAL A 79 15.87 -14.71 2.23
N LYS A 80 16.88 -14.42 3.06
CA LYS A 80 18.31 -14.63 2.78
C LYS A 80 18.71 -16.10 2.64
N ASP A 81 17.97 -17.01 3.28
CA ASP A 81 18.25 -18.44 3.30
C ASP A 81 17.50 -19.21 2.20
N VAL A 82 16.52 -18.57 1.56
CA VAL A 82 15.56 -19.23 0.66
C VAL A 82 15.65 -18.73 -0.77
N TRP A 83 15.86 -17.44 -0.97
CA TRP A 83 15.90 -16.88 -2.32
C TRP A 83 17.24 -17.19 -2.98
N ASP A 84 17.18 -18.05 -3.99
CA ASP A 84 18.30 -18.30 -4.90
C ASP A 84 18.80 -17.00 -5.53
N LYS A 85 20.04 -17.01 -6.02
CA LYS A 85 20.69 -15.85 -6.66
C LYS A 85 19.83 -15.21 -7.75
N GLU A 86 19.03 -15.98 -8.48
CA GLU A 86 18.10 -15.47 -9.50
C GLU A 86 17.05 -14.50 -8.93
N TRP A 87 16.47 -14.80 -7.76
CA TRP A 87 15.51 -13.91 -7.11
C TRP A 87 16.19 -12.63 -6.59
N ASN A 88 17.42 -12.74 -6.08
CA ASN A 88 18.23 -11.58 -5.69
C ASN A 88 18.56 -10.67 -6.88
N GLU A 89 18.73 -11.23 -8.08
CA GLU A 89 18.95 -10.45 -9.29
C GLU A 89 17.65 -9.82 -9.83
N LEU A 90 16.53 -10.54 -9.77
CA LEU A 90 15.22 -10.01 -10.19
C LEU A 90 14.73 -8.87 -9.31
N LEU A 91 15.04 -8.91 -8.01
CA LEU A 91 14.64 -7.89 -7.03
C LEU A 91 15.69 -6.79 -6.84
N LYS A 92 16.78 -6.84 -7.61
CA LYS A 92 17.87 -5.86 -7.54
C LYS A 92 17.36 -4.50 -8.04
N GLY A 93 17.16 -3.58 -7.11
CA GLY A 93 16.60 -2.25 -7.38
C GLY A 93 15.18 -2.03 -6.85
N VAL A 94 14.53 -3.07 -6.32
CA VAL A 94 13.28 -2.93 -5.58
C VAL A 94 13.61 -2.49 -4.16
N SER A 95 13.61 -1.19 -3.91
CA SER A 95 13.75 -0.66 -2.55
C SER A 95 12.40 -0.72 -1.85
N VAL A 96 12.24 -1.66 -0.92
CA VAL A 96 11.17 -1.56 0.07
C VAL A 96 11.59 -0.43 1.02
N LYS A 97 10.82 0.65 1.06
CA LYS A 97 11.05 1.69 2.09
C LYS A 97 10.80 1.02 3.44
N HIS A 98 11.88 0.82 4.20
CA HIS A 98 11.76 0.52 5.61
C HIS A 98 11.20 1.76 6.31
N GLU A 99 10.07 1.58 7.01
CA GLU A 99 9.61 2.52 8.04
C GLU A 99 10.61 2.57 9.21
#